data_AF-A0A958VJP5-F1
#
_entry.id   AF-A0A958VJP5-F1
#
_cell.length_a   1.000
_cell.length_b   1.000
_cell.length_c   1.000
_cell.angle_alpha   90.00
_cell.angle_beta   90.00
_cell.angle_gamma   90.00
#
_symmetry.space_group_name_H-M   'P 1'
#
loop_
_entity.id
_entity.type
_entity.pdbx_description
1 polymer ?
#
loop_
_entity_poly.entity_id
_entity_poly.type
_entity_poly.pdbx_seq_one_letter_code
_entity_poly.pdbx_strand_id
1 'polypeptide(L)'
;MWKAVAAIFLFISAVGIAQTDDREQRAREVIESRIEYLLQSLEENELDLTALFDQFYYYFDHPLNLNEATPDELRELQLLSDEQIAAFMRYRVQYGNLVSIYELASVEYMTPQTIQMLLPFVRISNQPPPARKLRLRSIAAYGNHELVLRY
;
A
#
# COMPACT_ATOMS: atom_id res chain seq x y z
N MET A 1 -5.66 37.32 36.44
CA MET A 1 -5.35 35.88 36.33
C MET A 1 -6.18 35.16 35.26
N TRP A 2 -7.47 35.47 35.06
CA TRP A 2 -8.34 34.70 34.14
C TRP A 2 -8.08 34.96 32.65
N LYS A 3 -7.58 36.16 32.31
CA LYS A 3 -7.15 36.52 30.93
C LYS A 3 -5.98 35.68 30.41
N ALA A 4 -5.09 35.23 31.30
CA ALA A 4 -3.94 34.41 30.92
C ALA A 4 -4.34 32.94 30.61
N VAL A 5 -5.32 32.40 31.34
CA VAL A 5 -5.84 31.05 31.11
C VAL A 5 -6.62 30.96 29.78
N ALA A 6 -7.40 31.99 29.45
CA ALA A 6 -8.11 32.07 28.17
C ALA A 6 -7.16 32.14 26.95
N ALA A 7 -6.02 32.85 27.08
CA ALA A 7 -5.03 32.95 26.02
C ALA A 7 -4.30 31.62 25.74
N ILE A 8 -4.03 30.82 26.78
CA ILE A 8 -3.41 29.48 26.64
C ILE A 8 -4.38 28.51 25.97
N PHE A 9 -5.68 28.55 26.31
CA PHE A 9 -6.70 27.73 25.66
C PHE A 9 -6.86 28.06 24.16
N LEU A 10 -6.80 29.34 23.79
CA LEU A 10 -6.90 29.80 22.40
C LEU A 10 -5.67 29.38 21.56
N PHE A 11 -4.49 29.27 22.18
CA PHE A 11 -3.26 28.84 21.52
C PHE A 11 -3.25 27.32 21.26
N ILE A 12 -3.77 26.51 22.19
CA ILE A 12 -3.85 25.05 22.03
C ILE A 12 -4.82 24.67 20.88
N SER A 13 -5.91 25.41 20.70
CA SER A 13 -6.84 25.18 19.59
C SER A 13 -6.25 25.52 18.21
N ALA A 14 -5.39 26.53 18.12
CA ALA A 14 -4.80 26.94 16.84
C ALA A 14 -3.73 25.95 16.35
N VAL A 15 -2.95 25.35 17.27
CA VAL A 15 -1.94 24.33 16.92
C VAL A 15 -2.59 23.03 16.42
N GLY A 16 -3.78 22.69 16.93
CA GLY A 16 -4.53 21.50 16.49
C GLY A 16 -5.03 21.59 15.05
N ILE A 17 -5.46 22.77 14.59
CA ILE A 17 -5.95 22.98 13.22
C ILE A 17 -4.80 23.03 12.20
N ALA A 18 -3.63 23.56 12.57
CA ALA A 18 -2.48 23.64 11.66
C ALA A 18 -1.93 22.26 11.27
N GLN A 19 -1.87 21.31 12.22
CA GLN A 19 -1.30 19.98 11.96
C GLN A 19 -2.17 19.10 11.05
N THR A 20 -3.49 19.31 11.06
CA THR A 20 -4.42 18.56 10.20
C THR A 20 -4.37 19.05 8.76
N ASP A 21 -4.26 20.37 8.56
CA ASP A 21 -4.20 21.00 7.23
C ASP A 21 -2.92 20.59 6.48
N ASP A 22 -1.76 20.61 7.16
CA ASP A 22 -0.47 20.21 6.59
C ASP A 22 -0.40 18.73 6.16
N ARG A 23 -1.15 17.84 6.82
CA ARG A 23 -1.16 16.41 6.46
C ARG A 23 -2.06 16.17 5.27
N GLU A 24 -3.28 16.72 5.28
CA GLU A 24 -4.23 16.55 4.18
C GLU A 24 -3.66 17.11 2.88
N GLN A 25 -3.02 18.28 2.93
CA GLN A 25 -2.37 18.87 1.77
C GLN A 25 -1.27 17.96 1.22
N ARG A 26 -0.40 17.42 2.08
CA ARG A 26 0.64 16.46 1.66
C ARG A 26 0.08 15.18 1.07
N ALA A 27 -0.99 14.64 1.65
CA ALA A 27 -1.66 13.45 1.12
C ALA A 27 -2.21 13.71 -0.28
N ARG A 28 -2.86 14.86 -0.49
CA ARG A 28 -3.37 15.28 -1.82
C ARG A 28 -2.25 15.37 -2.84
N GLU A 29 -1.17 16.09 -2.55
CA GLU A 29 -0.02 16.24 -3.47
C GLU A 29 0.61 14.88 -3.83
N VAL A 30 0.74 14.00 -2.83
CA VAL A 30 1.21 12.63 -3.04
C VAL A 30 0.27 11.87 -3.96
N ILE A 31 -1.05 11.89 -3.71
CA ILE A 31 -2.03 11.11 -4.46
C ILE A 31 -2.19 11.63 -5.89
N GLU A 32 -2.26 12.94 -6.08
CA GLU A 32 -2.39 13.58 -7.40
C GLU A 32 -1.22 13.19 -8.31
N SER A 33 0.02 13.23 -7.80
CA SER A 33 1.18 12.79 -8.59
C SER A 33 1.14 11.31 -9.00
N ARG A 34 0.44 10.43 -8.25
CA ARG A 34 0.24 9.01 -8.63
C ARG A 34 -0.81 8.88 -9.73
N ILE A 35 -1.91 9.61 -9.58
CA ILE A 35 -2.97 9.60 -10.58
C ILE A 35 -2.44 10.13 -11.90
N GLU A 36 -1.65 11.21 -11.90
CA GLU A 36 -1.01 11.74 -13.10
C GLU A 36 -0.07 10.71 -13.75
N TYR A 37 0.75 10.02 -12.94
CA TYR A 37 1.61 8.94 -13.43
C TYR A 37 0.81 7.81 -14.11
N LEU A 38 -0.33 7.41 -13.54
CA LEU A 38 -1.20 6.38 -14.13
C LEU A 38 -1.91 6.86 -15.39
N LEU A 39 -2.31 8.12 -15.46
CA LEU A 39 -2.92 8.70 -16.66
C LEU A 39 -1.94 8.80 -17.84
N GLN A 40 -0.62 8.88 -17.57
CA GLN A 40 0.39 8.83 -18.63
C GLN A 40 0.53 7.44 -19.25
N SER A 41 0.19 6.38 -18.50
CA SER A 41 0.34 4.98 -18.94
C SER A 41 -0.96 4.37 -19.49
N LEU A 42 -2.10 5.01 -19.27
CA LEU A 42 -3.42 4.55 -19.71
C LEU A 42 -3.91 5.39 -20.89
N GLU A 43 -4.36 4.75 -21.97
CA GLU A 43 -5.13 5.43 -23.01
C GLU A 43 -6.48 5.84 -22.39
N GLU A 44 -6.76 7.15 -22.39
CA GLU A 44 -7.93 7.82 -21.83
C GLU A 44 -9.20 6.99 -22.03
N ASN A 45 -9.63 6.17 -21.06
CA ASN A 45 -11.03 5.77 -20.82
C ASN A 45 -11.15 4.85 -19.59
N GLU A 46 -12.17 5.10 -18.76
CA GLU A 46 -12.70 4.24 -17.68
C GLU A 46 -12.01 4.19 -16.30
N LEU A 47 -11.12 5.12 -15.95
CA LEU A 47 -10.78 5.29 -14.53
C LEU A 47 -11.80 6.17 -13.81
N ASP A 48 -12.50 5.62 -12.82
CA ASP A 48 -13.19 6.42 -11.82
C ASP A 48 -12.14 7.08 -10.90
N LEU A 49 -11.75 8.30 -11.27
CA LEU A 49 -10.73 9.07 -10.57
C LEU A 49 -11.13 9.37 -9.12
N THR A 50 -12.43 9.49 -8.83
CA THR A 50 -12.90 9.73 -7.46
C THR A 50 -12.71 8.49 -6.62
N ALA A 51 -13.13 7.32 -7.12
CA ALA A 51 -12.91 6.06 -6.42
C ALA A 51 -11.41 5.75 -6.24
N LEU A 52 -10.59 6.02 -7.26
CA LEU A 52 -9.14 5.83 -7.19
C LEU A 52 -8.48 6.76 -6.16
N PHE A 53 -8.90 8.02 -6.12
CA PHE A 53 -8.41 8.99 -5.15
C PHE A 53 -8.71 8.53 -3.71
N ASP A 54 -9.96 8.14 -3.44
CA ASP A 54 -10.38 7.64 -2.12
C ASP A 54 -9.60 6.40 -1.71
N GLN A 55 -9.35 5.50 -2.66
CA GLN A 55 -8.56 4.29 -2.43
C GLN A 55 -7.10 4.62 -2.08
N PHE A 56 -6.47 5.53 -2.80
CA PHE A 56 -5.10 5.97 -2.49
C PHE A 56 -5.03 6.71 -1.16
N TYR A 57 -6.04 7.51 -0.83
CA TYR A 57 -6.16 8.12 0.48
C TYR A 57 -6.24 7.06 1.59
N TYR A 58 -7.04 6.01 1.39
CA TYR A 58 -7.11 4.90 2.32
C TYR A 58 -5.74 4.21 2.52
N TYR A 59 -5.01 3.88 1.46
CA TYR A 59 -3.69 3.24 1.61
C TYR A 59 -2.61 4.19 2.12
N PHE A 60 -2.76 5.50 1.92
CA PHE A 60 -1.88 6.50 2.54
C PHE A 60 -2.02 6.47 4.07
N ASP A 61 -3.26 6.34 4.58
CA ASP A 61 -3.55 6.23 6.01
C ASP A 61 -3.33 4.81 6.57
N HIS A 62 -3.50 3.80 5.73
CA HIS A 62 -3.37 2.39 6.07
C HIS A 62 -2.40 1.66 5.12
N PRO A 63 -1.09 1.93 5.21
CA PRO A 63 -0.12 1.35 4.28
C PRO A 63 -0.13 -0.18 4.30
N LEU A 64 -0.18 -0.77 3.12
CA LEU A 64 -0.20 -2.21 2.91
C LEU A 64 1.13 -2.83 3.39
N ASN A 65 1.05 -3.86 4.25
CA ASN A 65 2.25 -4.56 4.69
C ASN A 65 2.76 -5.51 3.61
N LEU A 66 3.88 -5.19 2.98
CA LEU A 66 4.44 -5.99 1.87
C LEU A 66 4.79 -7.42 2.27
N ASN A 67 5.14 -7.66 3.53
CA ASN A 67 5.45 -8.99 4.04
C ASN A 67 4.22 -9.88 4.26
N GLU A 68 3.02 -9.30 4.20
CA GLU A 68 1.73 -10.02 4.39
C GLU A 68 0.81 -9.89 3.19
N ALA A 69 1.09 -8.93 2.30
CA ALA A 69 0.28 -8.62 1.14
C ALA A 69 0.06 -9.85 0.25
N THR A 70 -1.19 -10.00 -0.18
CA THR A 70 -1.60 -10.94 -1.21
C THR A 70 -1.41 -10.33 -2.61
N PRO A 71 -1.35 -11.15 -3.67
CA PRO A 71 -1.31 -10.65 -5.04
C PRO A 71 -2.49 -9.73 -5.37
N ASP A 72 -3.67 -10.03 -4.83
CA ASP A 72 -4.89 -9.25 -5.07
C ASP A 72 -4.83 -7.89 -4.36
N GLU A 73 -4.39 -7.84 -3.10
CA GLU A 73 -4.14 -6.57 -2.38
C GLU A 73 -3.08 -5.70 -3.09
N LEU A 74 -2.09 -6.31 -3.74
CA LEU A 74 -1.11 -5.57 -4.54
C LEU A 74 -1.68 -5.06 -5.87
N ARG A 75 -2.59 -5.83 -6.49
CA ARG A 75 -3.28 -5.41 -7.72
C ARG A 75 -4.27 -4.29 -7.45
N GLU A 76 -4.93 -4.31 -6.29
CA GLU A 76 -5.79 -3.24 -5.82
C GLU A 76 -5.05 -1.90 -5.76
N LEU A 77 -3.74 -1.87 -5.47
CA LEU A 77 -2.96 -0.63 -5.53
C LEU A 77 -2.88 -0.01 -6.92
N GLN A 78 -3.12 -0.76 -8.01
CA GLN A 78 -3.04 -0.29 -9.41
C GLN A 78 -1.71 0.33 -9.83
N LEU A 79 -0.68 0.29 -8.98
CA LEU A 79 0.65 0.86 -9.22
C LEU A 79 1.66 -0.15 -9.77
N LEU A 80 1.29 -1.43 -9.83
CA LEU A 80 2.14 -2.53 -10.25
C LEU A 80 1.47 -3.33 -11.37
N SER A 81 2.26 -3.73 -12.36
CA SER A 81 1.79 -4.67 -13.38
C SER A 81 1.72 -6.10 -12.83
N ASP A 82 1.00 -6.99 -13.51
CA ASP A 82 0.92 -8.40 -13.13
C ASP A 82 2.30 -9.09 -13.12
N GLU A 83 3.20 -8.71 -14.02
CA GLU A 83 4.58 -9.21 -14.06
C GLU A 83 5.38 -8.77 -12.83
N GLN A 84 5.24 -7.50 -12.42
CA GLN A 84 5.87 -6.95 -11.22
C GLN A 84 5.34 -7.62 -9.95
N ILE A 85 4.03 -7.84 -9.87
CA ILE A 85 3.41 -8.58 -8.76
C ILE A 85 3.95 -10.01 -8.71
N ALA A 86 3.97 -10.72 -9.85
CA ALA A 86 4.49 -12.08 -9.91
C ALA A 86 5.98 -12.15 -9.51
N ALA A 87 6.80 -11.19 -9.96
CA ALA A 87 8.21 -11.09 -9.57
C ALA A 87 8.38 -10.87 -8.07
N PHE A 88 7.58 -9.97 -7.48
CA PHE A 88 7.59 -9.72 -6.05
C PHE A 88 7.20 -10.96 -5.23
N MET A 89 6.16 -11.68 -5.65
CA MET A 89 5.74 -12.91 -4.98
C MET A 89 6.83 -13.99 -5.05
N ARG A 90 7.50 -14.16 -6.21
CA ARG A 90 8.66 -15.06 -6.33
C ARG A 90 9.80 -14.66 -5.40
N TYR A 91 10.12 -13.37 -5.34
CA TYR A 91 11.16 -12.85 -4.44
C TYR A 91 10.88 -13.24 -2.98
N ARG A 92 9.64 -13.03 -2.49
CA ARG A 92 9.25 -13.42 -1.13
C ARG A 92 9.32 -14.92 -0.87
N VAL A 93 8.99 -15.75 -1.86
CA VAL A 93 9.12 -17.21 -1.75
C VAL A 93 10.59 -17.64 -1.66
N GLN A 94 11.47 -16.97 -2.42
CA GLN A 94 12.88 -17.33 -2.51
C GLN A 94 13.73 -16.80 -1.34
N TYR A 95 13.47 -15.57 -0.89
CA TYR A 95 14.30 -14.87 0.09
C TYR A 95 13.59 -14.65 1.44
N GLY A 96 12.28 -14.90 1.51
CA GLY A 96 11.48 -14.69 2.71
C GLY A 96 10.94 -13.26 2.83
N ASN A 97 10.74 -12.81 4.05
CA ASN A 97 10.24 -11.47 4.33
C ASN A 97 11.29 -10.41 3.99
N LEU A 98 10.84 -9.30 3.41
CA LEU A 98 11.65 -8.10 3.24
C LEU A 98 12.12 -7.62 4.63
N VAL A 99 13.41 -7.41 4.79
CA VAL A 99 13.98 -6.79 6.00
C VAL A 99 13.99 -5.27 5.85
N SER A 100 14.12 -4.78 4.62
CA SER A 100 14.14 -3.37 4.28
C SER A 100 13.36 -3.08 3.00
N ILE A 101 12.76 -1.89 2.91
CA ILE A 101 11.97 -1.50 1.74
C ILE A 101 12.84 -1.28 0.50
N TYR A 102 14.14 -1.06 0.70
CA TYR A 102 15.12 -0.94 -0.37
C TYR A 102 15.39 -2.27 -1.09
N GLU A 103 15.01 -3.42 -0.52
CA GLU A 103 15.09 -4.71 -1.20
C GLU A 103 14.17 -4.80 -2.42
N LEU A 104 13.16 -3.93 -2.54
CA LEU A 104 12.34 -3.83 -3.74
C LEU A 104 13.18 -3.54 -5.00
N ALA A 105 14.34 -2.91 -4.86
CA ALA A 105 15.28 -2.70 -5.98
C ALA A 105 15.91 -4.01 -6.51
N SER A 106 15.83 -5.10 -5.74
CA SER A 106 16.30 -6.44 -6.14
C SER A 106 15.21 -7.30 -6.76
N VAL A 107 13.96 -6.81 -6.79
CA VAL A 107 12.83 -7.49 -7.43
C VAL A 107 12.85 -7.19 -8.93
N GLU A 108 12.66 -8.22 -9.75
CA GLU A 108 12.63 -8.07 -11.21
C GLU A 108 11.55 -7.06 -11.64
N TYR A 109 11.85 -6.27 -12.68
CA TYR A 109 10.95 -5.26 -13.26
C TYR A 109 10.59 -4.07 -12.35
N MET A 110 11.15 -3.99 -11.14
CA MET A 110 11.02 -2.80 -10.29
C MET A 110 12.02 -1.72 -10.71
N THR A 111 11.49 -0.58 -11.15
CA THR A 111 12.31 0.60 -11.44
C THR A 111 12.36 1.54 -10.22
N PRO A 112 13.38 2.40 -10.09
CA PRO A 112 13.39 3.44 -9.05
C PRO A 112 12.13 4.31 -9.04
N GLN A 113 11.54 4.55 -10.22
CA GLN A 113 10.29 5.29 -10.38
C GLN A 113 9.13 4.49 -9.79
N THR A 114 8.94 3.23 -10.19
CA THR A 114 7.88 2.35 -9.66
C THR A 114 7.95 2.25 -8.13
N ILE A 115 9.15 2.08 -7.57
CA ILE A 115 9.35 2.00 -6.12
C ILE A 115 8.89 3.31 -5.46
N GLN A 116 9.31 4.48 -5.97
CA GLN A 116 8.89 5.77 -5.44
C GLN A 116 7.37 5.99 -5.49
N MET A 117 6.71 5.49 -6.55
CA MET A 117 5.25 5.55 -6.65
C MET A 117 4.58 4.74 -5.53
N LEU A 118 5.15 3.57 -5.20
CA LEU A 118 4.63 2.62 -4.23
C LEU A 118 4.82 3.07 -2.76
N LEU A 119 5.97 3.69 -2.43
CA LEU A 119 6.40 3.96 -1.05
C LEU A 119 5.36 4.58 -0.09
N PRO A 120 4.50 5.54 -0.49
CA PRO A 120 3.54 6.14 0.44
C PRO A 120 2.42 5.19 0.87
N PHE A 121 2.15 4.14 0.09
CA PHE A 121 1.00 3.26 0.26
C PHE A 121 1.36 1.91 0.85
N VAL A 122 2.64 1.70 1.16
CA VAL A 122 3.15 0.42 1.61
C VAL A 122 4.07 0.59 2.81
N ARG A 123 4.21 -0.47 3.59
CA ARG A 123 5.12 -0.55 4.72
C ARG A 123 5.72 -1.94 4.83
N ILE A 124 6.76 -2.03 5.64
CA ILE A 124 7.27 -3.30 6.13
C ILE A 124 7.03 -3.30 7.63
N SER A 125 6.26 -4.28 8.10
CA SER A 125 6.16 -4.58 9.51
C SER A 125 6.72 -5.97 9.75
N ASN A 126 7.67 -6.06 10.69
CA ASN A 126 8.13 -7.33 11.25
C ASN A 126 7.27 -7.76 12.44
N GLN A 127 6.19 -7.04 12.74
CA GLN A 127 5.24 -7.47 13.75
C GLN A 127 4.45 -8.67 13.20
N PRO A 128 4.30 -9.75 13.98
CA PRO A 128 3.40 -10.83 13.58
C PRO A 128 2.00 -10.25 13.36
N PRO A 129 1.26 -10.70 12.33
CA PRO A 129 -0.03 -10.14 11.98
C PRO A 129 -0.94 -10.16 13.22
N PRO A 130 -1.78 -9.13 13.46
CA PRO A 130 -2.90 -9.31 14.38
C PRO A 130 -3.70 -10.48 13.83
N ALA A 131 -3.78 -11.57 14.60
CA ALA A 131 -4.26 -12.87 14.14
C ALA A 131 -5.51 -12.76 13.27
N ARG A 132 -5.31 -12.71 11.95
CA ARG A 132 -6.38 -12.79 10.96
C ARG A 132 -6.91 -14.21 11.14
N LYS A 133 -8.16 -14.36 11.59
CA LYS A 133 -8.82 -15.66 11.71
C LYS A 133 -8.88 -16.28 10.31
N LEU A 134 -7.82 -16.98 9.92
CA LEU A 134 -7.75 -17.73 8.68
C LEU A 134 -8.82 -18.81 8.77
N ARG A 135 -9.96 -18.58 8.09
CA ARG A 135 -10.94 -19.63 7.84
C ARG A 135 -10.29 -20.61 6.86
N LEU A 136 -9.70 -21.67 7.40
CA LEU A 136 -9.09 -22.82 6.71
C LEU A 136 -9.99 -23.56 5.71
N ARG A 137 -11.17 -23.01 5.38
CA ARG A 137 -12.15 -23.65 4.50
C ARG A 137 -11.83 -23.50 3.01
N SER A 138 -10.90 -22.61 2.62
CA SER A 138 -10.53 -22.43 1.20
C SER A 138 -9.31 -23.23 0.77
N ILE A 139 -8.47 -23.72 1.69
CA ILE A 139 -7.29 -24.54 1.32
C ILE A 139 -7.70 -25.96 0.90
N ALA A 140 -8.79 -26.49 1.45
CA ALA A 140 -9.32 -27.80 1.08
C ALA A 140 -10.06 -27.82 -0.28
N ALA A 141 -10.33 -26.65 -0.89
CA ALA A 141 -11.08 -26.57 -2.14
C ALA A 141 -10.20 -26.62 -3.41
N TYR A 142 -8.87 -26.52 -3.28
CA TYR A 142 -7.92 -26.58 -4.40
C TYR A 142 -6.99 -27.81 -4.33
N GLY A 143 -7.42 -28.87 -3.64
CA GLY A 143 -6.74 -30.17 -3.63
C GLY A 143 -7.06 -31.02 -4.86
N ASN A 144 -6.77 -30.51 -6.07
CA ASN A 144 -6.78 -31.32 -7.30
C ASN A 144 -5.38 -31.32 -7.91
N HIS A 145 -4.42 -31.90 -7.19
CA HIS A 145 -3.23 -32.44 -7.83
C HIS A 145 -3.50 -33.90 -8.16
N GLU A 146 -3.77 -34.18 -9.44
CA GLU A 146 -3.71 -35.53 -9.98
C GLU A 146 -2.30 -36.10 -9.73
N LEU A 147 -2.16 -36.89 -8.68
CA LEU A 147 -1.00 -37.76 -8.50
C LEU A 147 -1.16 -38.95 -9.43
N VAL A 148 -0.69 -38.79 -10.66
CA VAL A 148 -0.47 -39.92 -11.57
C VAL A 148 0.78 -40.66 -11.09
N LEU A 149 0.57 -41.65 -10.22
CA LEU A 149 1.63 -42.62 -9.89
C LEU A 149 1.69 -43.65 -11.03
N ARG A 150 2.74 -43.55 -11.84
CA ARG A 150 3.22 -44.68 -12.64
C ARG A 150 4.49 -45.23 -12.00
N TYR A 151 4.33 -46.30 -11.23
CA TYR A 151 5.21 -47.47 -11.24
C TYR A 151 4.50 -48.65 -10.57
#